data_AF-A0A8X8BN68-F1
#
_entry.id   AF-A0A8X8BN68-F1
#
_cell.length_a   1.000
_cell.length_b   1.000
_cell.length_c   1.000
_cell.angle_alpha   90.00
_cell.angle_beta   90.00
_cell.angle_gamma   90.00
#
_symmetry.space_group_name_H-M   'P 1'
#
loop_
_entity.id
_entity.type
_entity.pdbx_description
1 polymer ?
#
loop_
_entity_poly.entity_id
_entity_poly.type
_entity_poly.pdbx_seq_one_letter_code
_entity_poly.pdbx_strand_id
1 'polypeptide(L)'
;MEKLKNKLSVIQQKVLRFRQQQFTFITALERTRERAQQRTKPISSTAQVQCCLDEYCQNATDRRVLSLFLEIVHDLSGLLQQIESQFTAASNQQIEGLEECKRLLNPNNDLSRLRARYPHDEVNRLSCDEARNYYGGVVSFIPIILDHLQQGLLAAERLQKTAKPVGEGGNEVTSEKPDAVAPVSTPRSRSGRVLKKTTGTQSLLHCNLHKPNGHSELWHGGKPAWRPPGRTNKF
;
A
#
# COMPACT_ATOMS: atom_id res chain seq x y z
N MET A 1 1.84 4.91 -21.24
CA MET A 1 1.29 3.59 -20.82
C MET A 1 2.29 2.44 -20.83
N GLU A 2 2.98 2.15 -21.94
CA GLU A 2 3.83 0.94 -22.04
C GLU A 2 4.90 0.85 -20.93
N LYS A 3 5.59 1.97 -20.65
CA LYS A 3 6.55 2.07 -19.55
C LYS A 3 5.96 1.68 -18.18
N LEU A 4 4.71 2.04 -17.91
CA LEU A 4 4.02 1.71 -16.65
C LEU A 4 3.68 0.22 -16.58
N LYS A 5 3.25 -0.38 -17.69
CA LYS A 5 2.97 -1.82 -17.80
C LYS A 5 4.24 -2.64 -17.57
N ASN A 6 5.35 -2.24 -18.19
CA ASN A 6 6.64 -2.89 -17.97
C ASN A 6 7.09 -2.81 -16.51
N LYS A 7 6.93 -1.64 -15.87
CA LYS A 7 7.24 -1.49 -14.44
C LYS A 7 6.34 -2.39 -13.57
N LEU A 8 5.04 -2.43 -13.85
CA LEU A 8 4.10 -3.31 -13.16
C LEU A 8 4.49 -4.79 -13.34
N SER A 9 4.88 -5.21 -14.54
CA SER A 9 5.35 -6.58 -14.80
C SER A 9 6.59 -6.95 -13.98
N VAL A 10 7.55 -6.04 -13.85
CA VAL A 10 8.74 -6.25 -13.00
C VAL A 10 8.34 -6.38 -11.53
N ILE A 11 7.41 -5.55 -11.05
CA ILE A 11 6.88 -5.66 -9.68
C ILE A 11 6.18 -7.00 -9.48
N GLN A 12 5.34 -7.44 -10.42
CA GLN A 12 4.66 -8.74 -10.34
C GLN A 12 5.66 -9.90 -10.21
N GLN A 13 6.78 -9.86 -10.95
CA GLN A 13 7.83 -10.87 -10.81
C GLN A 13 8.43 -10.89 -9.39
N LYS A 14 8.68 -9.71 -8.79
CA LYS A 14 9.13 -9.62 -7.39
C LYS A 14 8.08 -10.15 -6.42
N VAL A 15 6.80 -9.83 -6.63
CA VAL A 15 5.68 -10.33 -5.82
C VAL A 15 5.59 -11.86 -5.89
N LEU A 16 5.76 -12.47 -7.06
CA LEU A 16 5.80 -13.92 -7.20
C LEU A 16 6.93 -14.55 -6.39
N ARG A 17 8.14 -13.97 -6.47
CA ARG A 17 9.28 -14.41 -5.66
C ARG A 17 9.02 -14.24 -4.16
N PHE A 18 8.38 -13.15 -3.76
CA PHE A 18 8.02 -12.90 -2.37
C PHE A 18 6.97 -13.90 -1.87
N ARG A 19 5.94 -14.21 -2.66
CA ARG A 19 4.91 -15.21 -2.34
C ARG A 19 5.48 -16.60 -2.09
N GLN A 20 6.57 -16.96 -2.78
CA GLN A 20 7.31 -18.21 -2.52
C GLN A 20 8.06 -18.19 -1.18
N GLN A 21 8.50 -17.01 -0.73
CA GLN A 21 9.25 -16.80 0.52
C GLN A 21 8.36 -16.39 1.70
N GLN A 22 7.05 -16.46 1.54
CA GLN A 22 6.11 -15.94 2.52
C GLN A 22 6.24 -16.61 3.90
N PHE A 23 6.47 -17.93 3.95
CA PHE A 23 6.72 -18.60 5.24
C PHE A 23 7.97 -18.05 5.91
N THR A 24 9.07 -17.87 5.16
CA THR A 24 10.29 -17.22 5.65
C THR A 24 10.02 -15.81 6.15
N PHE A 25 9.17 -15.04 5.46
CA PHE A 25 8.77 -13.70 5.89
C PHE A 25 8.02 -13.73 7.23
N ILE A 26 7.06 -14.62 7.38
CA ILE A 26 6.29 -14.78 8.63
C ILE A 26 7.22 -15.18 9.78
N THR A 27 8.08 -16.16 9.57
CA THR A 27 9.07 -16.57 10.58
C THR A 27 10.05 -15.45 10.92
N ALA A 28 10.45 -14.63 9.95
CA ALA A 28 11.31 -13.47 10.21
C ALA A 28 10.60 -12.45 11.12
N LEU A 29 9.32 -12.12 10.84
CA LEU A 29 8.52 -11.23 11.68
C LEU A 29 8.32 -11.79 13.10
N GLU A 30 8.16 -13.10 13.25
CA GLU A 30 8.04 -13.73 14.57
C GLU A 30 9.32 -13.58 15.39
N ARG A 31 10.48 -13.87 14.79
CA ARG A 31 11.79 -13.75 15.46
C ARG A 31 12.12 -12.31 15.83
N THR A 32 11.79 -11.33 14.97
CA THR A 32 12.03 -9.91 15.30
C THR A 32 11.16 -9.45 16.46
N ARG A 33 9.90 -9.90 16.53
CA ARG A 33 9.00 -9.58 17.66
C ARG A 33 9.45 -10.21 18.97
N GLU A 34 9.93 -11.45 18.91
CA GLU A 34 10.51 -12.12 20.07
C GLU A 34 11.68 -11.31 20.64
N ARG A 35 12.57 -10.85 19.77
CA ARG A 35 13.74 -10.02 20.15
C ARG A 35 13.36 -8.64 20.66
N ALA A 36 12.33 -8.04 20.08
CA ALA A 36 11.78 -6.77 20.55
C ALA A 36 11.03 -6.89 21.89
N GLN A 37 10.93 -8.09 22.47
CA GLN A 37 10.13 -8.40 23.67
C GLN A 37 8.65 -8.00 23.50
N GLN A 38 8.14 -8.04 22.27
CA GLN A 38 6.80 -7.58 21.88
C GLN A 38 5.94 -8.71 21.31
N ARG A 39 6.01 -9.89 21.92
CA ARG A 39 5.25 -11.09 21.51
C ARG A 39 3.73 -10.88 21.46
N THR A 40 3.19 -9.85 22.14
CA THR A 40 1.75 -9.56 22.17
C THR A 40 1.30 -8.46 21.22
N LYS A 41 2.21 -7.63 20.69
CA LYS A 41 1.84 -6.50 19.81
C LYS A 41 1.82 -6.94 18.34
N PRO A 42 0.76 -6.64 17.56
CA PRO A 42 0.72 -6.90 16.12
C PRO A 42 1.77 -6.08 15.37
N ILE A 43 2.19 -6.59 14.21
CA ILE A 43 2.84 -5.77 13.19
C ILE A 43 1.75 -5.38 12.21
N SER A 44 1.32 -4.13 12.29
CA SER A 44 0.19 -3.60 11.56
C SER A 44 0.55 -2.45 10.62
N SER A 45 1.81 -2.07 10.44
CA SER A 45 2.20 -1.07 9.44
C SER A 45 3.51 -1.41 8.75
N THR A 46 3.75 -0.84 7.56
CA THR A 46 5.01 -1.05 6.83
C THR A 46 6.18 -0.36 7.54
N ALA A 47 5.95 0.75 8.25
CA ALA A 47 6.94 1.36 9.13
C ALA A 47 7.38 0.42 10.27
N GLN A 48 6.47 -0.37 10.84
CA GLN A 48 6.84 -1.38 11.83
C GLN A 48 7.68 -2.51 11.23
N VAL A 49 7.41 -2.91 9.99
CA VAL A 49 8.25 -3.88 9.26
C VAL A 49 9.65 -3.31 9.03
N GLN A 50 9.77 -2.03 8.68
CA GLN A 50 11.06 -1.33 8.57
C GLN A 50 11.81 -1.31 9.91
N CYS A 51 11.14 -0.94 11.01
CA CYS A 51 11.72 -0.99 12.36
C CYS A 51 12.20 -2.40 12.74
N CYS A 52 11.44 -3.45 12.38
CA CYS A 52 11.88 -4.84 12.56
C CYS A 52 13.19 -5.15 11.83
N LEU A 53 13.33 -4.67 10.59
CA LEU A 53 14.53 -4.84 9.77
C LEU A 53 15.73 -4.10 10.35
N ASP A 54 15.54 -2.88 10.83
CA ASP A 54 16.64 -2.02 11.25
C ASP A 54 17.15 -2.37 12.65
N GLU A 55 16.24 -2.58 13.60
CA GLU A 55 16.58 -2.68 15.02
C GLU A 55 16.73 -4.13 15.53
N TYR A 56 15.98 -5.08 14.96
CA TYR A 56 15.84 -6.43 15.56
C TYR A 56 16.35 -7.58 14.67
N CYS A 57 16.65 -7.32 13.39
CA CYS A 57 17.17 -8.33 12.47
C CYS A 57 18.70 -8.50 12.54
N GLN A 58 19.14 -9.71 12.86
CA GLN A 58 20.55 -10.12 12.78
C GLN A 58 20.79 -11.23 11.75
N ASN A 59 19.76 -12.00 11.39
CA ASN A 59 19.89 -13.08 10.43
C ASN A 59 19.84 -12.53 9.00
N ALA A 60 20.81 -12.90 8.16
CA ALA A 60 20.90 -12.44 6.78
C ALA A 60 19.67 -12.88 5.93
N THR A 61 19.13 -14.07 6.18
CA THR A 61 17.91 -14.58 5.52
C THR A 61 16.69 -13.73 5.89
N ASP A 62 16.54 -13.42 7.18
CA ASP A 62 15.42 -12.61 7.67
C ASP A 62 15.52 -11.18 7.12
N ARG A 63 16.72 -10.58 7.14
CA ARG A 63 16.99 -9.30 6.50
C ARG A 63 16.59 -9.31 5.02
N ARG A 64 17.04 -10.32 4.27
CA ARG A 64 16.75 -10.44 2.83
C ARG A 64 15.26 -10.46 2.53
N VAL A 65 14.47 -11.25 3.28
CA VAL A 65 13.03 -11.38 2.98
C VAL A 65 12.23 -10.15 3.42
N LEU A 66 12.60 -9.50 4.53
CA LEU A 66 11.98 -8.25 4.96
C LEU A 66 12.35 -7.09 4.01
N SER A 67 13.61 -7.02 3.56
CA SER A 67 14.03 -6.06 2.54
C SER A 67 13.26 -6.28 1.22
N LEU A 68 13.07 -7.53 0.78
CA LEU A 68 12.28 -7.81 -0.42
C LEU A 68 10.83 -7.30 -0.29
N PHE A 69 10.20 -7.47 0.86
CA PHE A 69 8.87 -6.90 1.12
C PHE A 69 8.89 -5.37 0.97
N LEU A 70 9.81 -4.69 1.65
CA LEU A 70 9.90 -3.23 1.65
C LEU A 70 10.27 -2.66 0.28
N GLU A 71 11.13 -3.35 -0.48
CA GLU A 71 11.44 -3.03 -1.88
C GLU A 71 10.18 -3.08 -2.75
N ILE A 72 9.34 -4.10 -2.59
CA ILE A 72 8.06 -4.19 -3.31
C ILE A 72 7.16 -3.02 -2.93
N VAL A 73 7.03 -2.69 -1.64
CA VAL A 73 6.23 -1.55 -1.17
C VAL A 73 6.73 -0.22 -1.77
N HIS A 74 8.06 -0.06 -1.83
CA HIS A 74 8.67 1.11 -2.44
C HIS A 74 8.40 1.18 -3.95
N ASP A 75 8.54 0.07 -4.67
CA ASP A 75 8.27 0.01 -6.10
C ASP A 75 6.79 0.29 -6.43
N LEU A 76 5.86 -0.22 -5.60
CA LEU A 76 4.42 0.06 -5.71
C LEU A 76 4.14 1.56 -5.50
N SER A 77 4.74 2.17 -4.48
CA SER A 77 4.64 3.62 -4.23
C SER A 77 5.17 4.43 -5.40
N GLY A 78 6.32 4.04 -5.96
CA GLY A 78 6.89 4.67 -7.13
C GLY A 78 6.09 4.43 -8.41
N LEU A 79 5.33 3.33 -8.52
CA LEU A 79 4.40 3.11 -9.63
C LEU A 79 3.18 4.02 -9.49
N LEU A 80 2.61 4.12 -8.29
CA LEU A 80 1.49 5.01 -7.97
C LEU A 80 1.80 6.47 -8.36
N GLN A 81 2.94 6.99 -7.93
CA GLN A 81 3.38 8.35 -8.27
C GLN A 81 3.54 8.58 -9.79
N GLN A 82 4.00 7.56 -10.52
CA GLN A 82 4.16 7.65 -11.98
C GLN A 82 2.82 7.61 -12.72
N ILE A 83 1.81 6.95 -12.15
CA ILE A 83 0.44 7.03 -12.65
C ILE A 83 -0.11 8.43 -12.37
N GLU A 84 -0.06 8.91 -11.13
CA GLU A 84 -0.58 10.23 -10.75
C GLU A 84 -0.01 11.38 -11.60
N SER A 85 1.29 11.34 -11.88
CA SER A 85 1.99 12.37 -12.68
C SER A 85 1.67 12.37 -14.18
N GLN A 86 1.06 11.31 -14.72
CA GLN A 86 0.63 11.27 -16.13
C GLN A 86 -0.72 11.92 -16.38
N PHE A 87 -1.50 12.18 -15.33
CA PHE A 87 -2.85 12.68 -15.45
C PHE A 87 -3.05 13.95 -14.62
N THR A 88 -4.06 14.73 -14.99
CA THR A 88 -4.46 15.88 -14.17
C THR A 88 -5.13 15.40 -12.87
N ALA A 89 -5.18 16.26 -11.85
CA ALA A 89 -5.85 15.95 -10.59
C ALA A 89 -7.32 15.52 -10.79
N ALA A 90 -8.03 16.15 -11.73
CA ALA A 90 -9.42 15.80 -12.05
C ALA A 90 -9.54 14.40 -12.66
N SER A 91 -8.64 14.01 -13.55
CA SER A 91 -8.62 12.67 -14.14
C SER A 91 -8.19 11.60 -13.14
N ASN A 92 -7.26 11.91 -12.23
CA ASN A 92 -6.83 10.98 -11.18
C ASN A 92 -7.98 10.57 -10.25
N GLN A 93 -8.93 11.47 -9.97
CA GLN A 93 -10.13 11.13 -9.18
C GLN A 93 -11.04 10.12 -9.87
N GLN A 94 -10.94 9.97 -11.20
CA GLN A 94 -11.71 9.00 -11.98
C GLN A 94 -11.01 7.63 -12.04
N ILE A 95 -9.75 7.54 -11.63
CA ILE A 95 -8.99 6.28 -11.60
C ILE A 95 -9.33 5.56 -10.30
N GLU A 96 -10.16 4.52 -10.44
CA GLU A 96 -10.61 3.67 -9.32
C GLU A 96 -9.41 3.09 -8.55
N GLY A 97 -9.50 3.11 -7.21
CA GLY A 97 -8.50 2.51 -6.31
C GLY A 97 -7.23 3.35 -6.06
N LEU A 98 -7.02 4.46 -6.77
CA LEU A 98 -5.79 5.26 -6.66
C LEU A 98 -5.64 5.94 -5.28
N GLU A 99 -6.71 6.58 -4.80
CA GLU A 99 -6.74 7.21 -3.47
C GLU A 99 -6.60 6.19 -2.34
N GLU A 100 -7.20 5.01 -2.51
CA GLU A 100 -7.06 3.92 -1.54
C GLU A 100 -5.64 3.37 -1.49
N CYS A 101 -4.98 3.21 -2.65
CA CYS A 101 -3.56 2.87 -2.71
C CYS A 101 -2.70 3.89 -1.96
N LYS A 102 -2.96 5.19 -2.16
CA LYS A 102 -2.23 6.27 -1.51
C LYS A 102 -2.37 6.23 0.01
N ARG A 103 -3.59 6.01 0.50
CA ARG A 103 -3.87 5.86 1.93
C ARG A 103 -3.14 4.65 2.52
N LEU A 104 -3.22 3.51 1.84
CA LEU A 104 -2.64 2.25 2.31
C LEU A 104 -1.10 2.25 2.25
N LEU A 105 -0.48 2.85 1.22
CA LEU A 105 0.98 2.95 1.05
C LEU A 105 1.64 3.94 2.01
N ASN A 106 0.87 4.72 2.77
CA ASN A 106 1.41 5.53 3.85
C ASN A 106 2.09 4.61 4.90
N PRO A 107 3.38 4.82 5.22
CA PRO A 107 4.12 3.91 6.10
C PRO A 107 3.51 3.69 7.48
N ASN A 108 2.79 4.69 8.00
CA ASN A 108 2.18 4.66 9.32
C ASN A 108 0.70 4.25 9.30
N ASN A 109 0.15 3.91 8.14
CA ASN A 109 -1.24 3.48 8.04
C ASN A 109 -1.45 2.15 8.76
N ASP A 110 -2.53 2.04 9.53
CA ASP A 110 -2.89 0.82 10.22
C ASP A 110 -3.51 -0.19 9.24
N LEU A 111 -2.85 -1.32 9.11
CA LEU A 111 -3.22 -2.48 8.30
C LEU A 111 -3.85 -3.58 9.15
N SER A 112 -4.03 -3.41 10.47
CA SER A 112 -4.52 -4.45 11.38
C SER A 112 -5.83 -5.12 10.91
N ARG A 113 -6.71 -4.35 10.27
CA ARG A 113 -8.01 -4.79 9.73
C ARG A 113 -7.99 -5.22 8.27
N LEU A 114 -6.87 -5.01 7.56
CA LEU A 114 -6.77 -5.28 6.12
C LEU A 114 -6.75 -6.80 5.88
N ARG A 115 -7.69 -7.31 5.08
CA ARG A 115 -7.74 -8.75 4.75
C ARG A 115 -7.96 -8.96 3.27
N ALA A 116 -7.04 -9.68 2.65
CA ALA A 116 -7.15 -10.08 1.26
C ALA A 116 -8.30 -11.08 1.13
N ARG A 117 -9.08 -10.92 0.07
CA ARG A 117 -10.21 -11.79 -0.27
C ARG A 117 -9.79 -12.70 -1.43
N TYR A 118 -10.57 -13.77 -1.65
CA TYR A 118 -10.43 -14.60 -2.86
C TYR A 118 -10.28 -13.71 -4.12
N PRO A 119 -9.32 -14.00 -5.02
CA PRO A 119 -8.54 -15.23 -5.16
C PRO A 119 -7.23 -15.30 -4.34
N HIS A 120 -6.95 -14.30 -3.51
CA HIS A 120 -5.73 -14.21 -2.70
C HIS A 120 -5.78 -15.18 -1.51
N ASP A 121 -4.85 -16.11 -1.45
CA ASP A 121 -4.76 -17.18 -0.44
C ASP A 121 -3.59 -16.99 0.53
N GLU A 122 -2.89 -15.86 0.44
CA GLU A 122 -1.71 -15.53 1.24
C GLU A 122 -2.02 -15.62 2.74
N VAL A 123 -3.21 -15.19 3.16
CA VAL A 123 -3.66 -15.23 4.56
C VAL A 123 -3.94 -16.67 5.01
N ASN A 124 -4.33 -17.57 4.11
CA ASN A 124 -4.66 -18.96 4.44
C ASN A 124 -3.43 -19.79 4.81
N ARG A 125 -2.22 -19.27 4.55
CA ARG A 125 -0.94 -19.89 4.93
C ARG A 125 -0.52 -19.52 6.35
N LEU A 126 -1.24 -18.61 7.00
CA LEU A 126 -1.11 -18.30 8.41
C LEU A 126 -2.00 -19.21 9.23
N SER A 127 -1.63 -19.48 10.48
CA SER A 127 -2.59 -19.97 11.47
C SER A 127 -3.69 -18.94 11.71
N CYS A 128 -4.84 -19.38 12.24
CA CYS A 128 -5.96 -18.48 12.51
C CYS A 128 -5.59 -17.34 13.46
N ASP A 129 -4.71 -17.60 14.44
CA ASP A 129 -4.27 -16.61 15.41
C ASP A 129 -3.34 -15.58 14.76
N GLU A 130 -2.37 -16.02 13.96
CA GLU A 130 -1.48 -15.13 13.20
C GLU A 130 -2.25 -14.26 12.20
N ALA A 131 -3.20 -14.85 11.49
CA ALA A 131 -4.05 -14.15 10.54
C ALA A 131 -4.94 -13.10 11.22
N ARG A 132 -5.47 -13.41 12.40
CA ARG A 132 -6.38 -12.50 13.10
C ARG A 132 -5.62 -11.40 13.85
N ASN A 133 -4.54 -11.76 14.53
CA ASN A 133 -3.99 -10.95 15.61
C ASN A 133 -2.60 -10.39 15.34
N TYR A 134 -1.82 -10.89 14.37
CA TYR A 134 -0.41 -10.50 14.25
C TYR A 134 0.04 -10.02 12.89
N TYR A 135 -0.24 -10.78 11.82
CA TYR A 135 0.40 -10.57 10.50
C TYR A 135 -0.59 -10.46 9.34
N GLY A 136 -1.87 -10.82 9.54
CA GLY A 136 -2.84 -10.89 8.45
C GLY A 136 -2.96 -9.60 7.64
N GLY A 137 -2.83 -8.44 8.30
CA GLY A 137 -2.81 -7.12 7.66
C GLY A 137 -1.68 -6.93 6.67
N VAL A 138 -0.45 -7.10 7.16
CA VAL A 138 0.78 -6.93 6.38
C VAL A 138 0.88 -7.97 5.26
N VAL A 139 0.46 -9.21 5.52
CA VAL A 139 0.43 -10.27 4.50
C VAL A 139 -0.60 -10.00 3.40
N SER A 140 -1.74 -9.40 3.75
CA SER A 140 -2.77 -9.01 2.80
C SER A 140 -2.42 -7.77 1.96
N PHE A 141 -1.39 -7.03 2.37
CA PHE A 141 -1.10 -5.70 1.84
C PHE A 141 -0.75 -5.71 0.36
N ILE A 142 0.27 -6.48 -0.01
CA ILE A 142 0.79 -6.54 -1.38
C ILE A 142 -0.29 -6.96 -2.40
N PRO A 143 -1.03 -8.07 -2.21
CA PRO A 143 -2.02 -8.50 -3.21
C PRO A 143 -3.12 -7.44 -3.43
N ILE A 144 -3.60 -6.80 -2.36
CA ILE A 144 -4.64 -5.76 -2.45
C ILE A 144 -4.15 -4.54 -3.23
N ILE A 145 -2.95 -4.03 -2.92
CA ILE A 145 -2.40 -2.88 -3.64
C ILE A 145 -2.13 -3.22 -5.11
N LEU A 146 -1.65 -4.44 -5.37
CA LEU A 146 -1.37 -4.88 -6.73
C LEU A 146 -2.64 -4.90 -7.58
N ASP A 147 -3.76 -5.39 -7.04
CA ASP A 147 -5.05 -5.39 -7.71
C ASP A 147 -5.54 -3.97 -8.02
N HIS A 148 -5.49 -3.07 -7.03
CA HIS A 148 -5.91 -1.69 -7.23
C HIS A 148 -5.04 -0.96 -8.26
N LEU A 149 -3.73 -1.19 -8.29
CA LEU A 149 -2.84 -0.60 -9.30
C LEU A 149 -3.07 -1.21 -10.69
N GLN A 150 -3.39 -2.50 -10.79
CA GLN A 150 -3.77 -3.14 -12.05
C GLN A 150 -5.06 -2.54 -12.61
N GLN A 151 -6.10 -2.45 -11.78
CA GLN A 151 -7.39 -1.85 -12.14
C GLN A 151 -7.22 -0.37 -12.50
N GLY A 152 -6.47 0.37 -11.69
CA GLY A 152 -6.15 1.77 -11.93
C GLY A 152 -5.41 1.98 -13.25
N LEU A 153 -4.48 1.08 -13.61
CA LEU A 153 -3.76 1.17 -14.88
C LEU A 153 -4.67 0.90 -16.10
N LEU A 154 -5.63 -0.02 -15.96
CA LEU A 154 -6.64 -0.28 -17.00
C LEU A 154 -7.58 0.92 -17.18
N ALA A 155 -8.03 1.53 -16.07
CA ALA A 155 -8.85 2.74 -16.09
C ALA A 155 -8.09 3.93 -16.71
N ALA A 156 -6.84 4.12 -16.31
CA ALA A 156 -5.92 5.11 -16.87
C ALA A 156 -5.76 4.94 -18.40
N GLU A 157 -5.63 3.70 -18.88
CA GLU A 157 -5.53 3.43 -20.32
C GLU A 157 -6.80 3.85 -21.08
N ARG A 158 -7.98 3.57 -20.51
CA ARG A 158 -9.27 3.98 -21.09
C ARG A 158 -9.36 5.50 -21.20
N LEU A 159 -8.98 6.22 -20.13
CA LEU A 159 -8.97 7.69 -20.11
C LEU A 159 -8.01 8.30 -21.15
N GLN A 160 -6.84 7.70 -21.36
CA GLN A 160 -5.91 8.17 -22.40
C GLN A 160 -6.45 7.94 -23.82
N LYS A 161 -7.22 6.87 -24.05
CA LYS A 161 -7.85 6.58 -25.35
C LYS A 161 -8.99 7.55 -25.64
N THR A 162 -9.80 7.91 -24.65
CA THR A 162 -10.89 8.90 -24.81
C THR A 162 -10.37 10.33 -24.97
N ALA A 163 -9.17 10.64 -24.46
CA ALA A 163 -8.56 11.96 -24.58
C ALA A 163 -7.83 12.20 -25.92
N LYS A 164 -7.48 11.15 -26.67
CA LYS A 164 -6.94 11.29 -28.02
C LYS A 164 -8.11 11.37 -29.02
N PRO A 165 -8.28 12.47 -29.78
CA PRO A 165 -9.29 12.51 -30.81
C PRO A 165 -8.99 11.43 -31.85
N VAL A 166 -9.98 10.57 -32.13
CA VAL A 166 -9.97 9.66 -33.27
C VAL A 166 -9.93 10.54 -34.52
N GLY A 167 -8.76 10.63 -35.13
CA GLY A 167 -8.56 11.29 -36.41
C GLY A 167 -8.88 10.34 -37.56
N GLU A 168 -9.73 10.85 -38.46
CA GLU A 168 -9.94 10.51 -39.87
C GLU A 168 -11.08 9.55 -40.29
N GLY A 169 -12.07 10.19 -40.94
CA GLY A 169 -13.16 9.65 -41.75
C GLY A 169 -13.98 10.76 -42.43
N GLY A 170 -13.32 11.60 -43.26
CA GLY A 170 -13.78 12.39 -44.43
C GLY A 170 -15.15 13.12 -44.55
N ASN A 171 -15.04 14.44 -44.84
CA ASN A 171 -15.88 15.42 -45.61
C ASN A 171 -17.39 15.59 -45.30
N GLU A 172 -17.95 16.80 -45.20
CA GLU A 172 -17.94 17.92 -46.16
C GLU A 172 -18.27 19.30 -45.52
N VAL A 173 -17.95 20.37 -46.26
CA VAL A 173 -17.86 21.81 -45.89
C VAL A 173 -19.13 22.60 -46.24
N THR A 174 -19.52 23.61 -45.43
CA THR A 174 -19.80 25.05 -45.77
C THR A 174 -20.44 25.78 -44.56
N SER A 175 -19.77 26.79 -43.97
CA SER A 175 -19.99 28.27 -44.08
C SER A 175 -21.37 28.72 -43.56
N GLU A 176 -21.58 29.73 -42.70
CA GLU A 176 -21.13 31.14 -42.76
C GLU A 176 -21.17 31.86 -41.39
N LYS A 177 -20.45 33.00 -41.31
CA LYS A 177 -20.33 34.02 -40.22
C LYS A 177 -21.28 35.22 -40.52
N PRO A 178 -21.59 36.17 -39.59
CA PRO A 178 -20.78 37.41 -39.38
C PRO A 178 -20.72 37.89 -37.89
N ASP A 179 -19.61 38.45 -37.36
CA ASP A 179 -19.22 39.88 -37.19
C ASP A 179 -20.15 40.72 -36.26
N ALA A 180 -19.75 41.66 -35.38
CA ALA A 180 -18.49 42.19 -34.83
C ALA A 180 -18.85 43.22 -33.71
N VAL A 181 -17.80 43.83 -33.10
CA VAL A 181 -17.73 45.16 -32.41
C VAL A 181 -17.56 45.15 -30.86
N ALA A 182 -16.42 45.71 -30.43
CA ALA A 182 -16.05 46.19 -29.09
C ALA A 182 -15.81 47.74 -29.16
N PRO A 183 -15.28 48.48 -28.15
CA PRO A 183 -15.10 48.31 -26.68
C PRO A 183 -15.58 49.57 -25.87
N VAL A 184 -15.31 49.68 -24.55
CA VAL A 184 -14.69 50.87 -23.86
C VAL A 184 -14.87 50.94 -22.32
N SER A 185 -13.72 51.17 -21.63
CA SER A 185 -13.41 51.83 -20.34
C SER A 185 -13.66 51.23 -18.92
N THR A 186 -12.52 51.00 -18.26
CA THR A 186 -12.12 51.03 -16.82
C THR A 186 -12.23 52.43 -16.15
N PRO A 187 -12.24 52.63 -14.79
CA PRO A 187 -11.02 52.43 -13.95
C PRO A 187 -11.12 52.12 -12.43
N ARG A 188 -9.98 51.55 -11.95
CA ARG A 188 -9.23 51.75 -10.66
C ARG A 188 -9.86 51.44 -9.29
N SER A 189 -9.19 50.53 -8.55
CA SER A 189 -8.31 50.76 -7.36
C SER A 189 -8.24 49.49 -6.50
N ARG A 190 -7.27 49.20 -5.63
CA ARG A 190 -5.85 49.51 -5.42
C ARG A 190 -5.48 48.74 -4.12
N SER A 191 -4.29 48.14 -4.09
CA SER A 191 -3.51 47.81 -2.87
C SER A 191 -3.86 46.57 -2.03
N GLY A 192 -2.82 45.86 -1.57
CA GLY A 192 -2.91 44.95 -0.42
C GLY A 192 -2.02 43.70 -0.42
N ARG A 193 -0.70 43.86 -0.45
CA ARG A 193 0.33 42.82 -0.23
C ARG A 193 0.33 42.36 1.25
N VAL A 194 0.42 41.06 1.59
CA VAL A 194 1.23 40.54 2.73
C VAL A 194 1.58 39.04 2.56
N LEU A 195 2.86 38.81 2.80
CA LEU A 195 3.70 37.62 2.87
C LEU A 195 3.35 36.68 4.06
N LYS A 196 3.57 35.36 3.93
CA LYS A 196 4.08 34.52 5.02
C LYS A 196 4.75 33.24 4.48
N LYS A 197 6.08 33.21 4.60
CA LYS A 197 6.93 32.01 4.58
C LYS A 197 6.58 31.14 5.78
N THR A 198 6.51 29.83 5.60
CA THR A 198 6.80 28.88 6.68
C THR A 198 7.72 27.79 6.18
N THR A 199 8.71 27.53 7.02
CA THR A 199 9.90 26.73 6.87
C THR A 199 9.56 25.24 6.80
N GLY A 200 10.07 24.54 5.79
CA GLY A 200 10.01 23.09 5.69
C GLY A 200 11.04 22.45 6.61
N THR A 201 10.58 21.94 7.75
CA THR A 201 11.36 21.05 8.61
C THR A 201 11.14 19.62 8.14
N GLN A 202 12.21 18.96 7.72
CA GLN A 202 12.20 17.54 7.37
C GLN A 202 11.89 16.72 8.64
N SER A 203 10.80 15.94 8.58
CA SER A 203 10.39 15.04 9.66
C SER A 203 11.19 13.74 9.57
N LEU A 204 12.12 13.54 10.50
CA LEU A 204 12.70 12.23 10.80
C LEU A 204 11.59 11.31 11.34
N LEU A 205 11.38 10.17 10.69
CA LEU A 205 10.48 9.11 11.14
C LEU A 205 11.07 8.48 12.40
N HIS A 206 10.64 8.93 13.58
CA HIS A 206 11.01 8.33 14.85
C HIS A 206 10.09 7.12 15.11
N CYS A 207 10.69 5.93 15.29
CA CYS A 207 9.98 4.72 15.69
C CYS A 207 9.37 4.92 17.09
N ASN A 208 8.09 5.29 17.17
CA ASN A 208 7.37 5.36 18.46
C ASN A 208 6.98 3.95 18.93
N LEU A 209 7.98 3.15 19.29
CA LEU A 209 7.81 1.89 19.97
C LEU A 209 7.80 2.16 21.49
N HIS A 210 6.61 2.39 22.05
CA HIS A 210 6.45 2.60 23.49
C HIS A 210 7.03 1.42 24.28
N LYS A 211 8.09 1.68 25.06
CA LYS A 211 8.59 0.82 26.13
C LYS A 211 7.54 0.76 27.25
N PRO A 212 6.98 -0.41 27.59
CA PRO A 212 6.23 -0.53 28.83
C PRO A 212 7.21 -0.61 29.99
N ASN A 213 7.02 0.28 30.96
CA ASN A 213 7.65 0.21 32.27
C ASN A 213 7.11 -1.03 33.00
N GLY A 214 7.99 -1.81 33.62
CA GLY A 214 7.61 -3.09 34.23
C GLY A 214 6.73 -2.95 35.47
N HIS A 215 5.76 -3.85 35.59
CA HIS A 215 5.44 -4.47 36.87
C HIS A 215 4.84 -5.87 36.65
N SER A 216 5.32 -6.81 37.48
CA SER A 216 4.94 -8.22 37.56
C SER A 216 3.47 -8.40 37.89
N GLU A 217 2.79 -9.37 37.25
CA GLU A 217 1.76 -10.19 37.91
C GLU A 217 1.53 -11.53 37.19
N LEU A 218 1.70 -12.59 37.96
CA LEU A 218 1.41 -14.00 37.69
C LEU A 218 -0.03 -14.20 37.17
N TRP A 219 -0.19 -14.97 36.09
CA TRP A 219 -1.38 -15.82 35.92
C TRP A 219 -1.00 -17.16 35.26
N HIS A 220 -1.07 -18.21 36.07
CA HIS A 220 -1.20 -19.59 35.61
C HIS A 220 -2.60 -19.80 35.02
N GLY A 221 -2.70 -20.46 33.88
CA GLY A 221 -3.99 -20.75 33.24
C GLY A 221 -3.86 -21.57 31.97
N GLY A 222 -3.17 -22.72 32.05
CA GLY A 222 -3.11 -23.67 30.95
C GLY A 222 -4.49 -24.24 30.62
N LYS A 223 -4.88 -24.14 29.34
CA LYS A 223 -5.92 -25.01 28.77
C LYS A 223 -5.22 -26.00 27.83
N PRO A 224 -5.47 -27.32 27.95
CA PRO A 224 -4.85 -28.28 27.08
C PRO A 224 -5.42 -28.18 25.66
N ALA A 225 -4.59 -28.53 24.67
CA ALA A 225 -5.02 -28.70 23.29
C ALA A 225 -6.11 -29.77 23.19
N TRP A 226 -7.15 -29.46 22.43
CA TRP A 226 -8.32 -30.30 22.18
C TRP A 226 -7.92 -31.71 21.69
N ARG A 227 -8.53 -32.78 22.23
CA ARG A 227 -8.38 -34.17 21.74
C ARG A 227 -9.73 -34.67 21.20
N PRO A 228 -9.78 -35.34 20.04
CA PRO A 228 -11.01 -35.93 19.54
C PRO A 228 -11.43 -37.16 20.38
N PRO A 229 -12.73 -37.48 20.48
CA PRO A 229 -13.21 -38.66 21.20
C PRO A 229 -12.68 -39.95 20.57
N GLY A 230 -11.85 -40.69 21.30
CA GLY A 230 -11.42 -42.04 20.95
C GLY A 230 -12.58 -43.02 21.09
N ARG A 231 -12.79 -43.86 20.08
CA ARG A 231 -13.73 -44.99 20.09
C ARG A 231 -13.37 -45.95 21.21
N THR A 232 -14.31 -46.22 22.11
CA THR A 232 -14.25 -47.36 23.02
C THR A 232 -14.60 -48.62 22.23
N ASN A 233 -13.59 -49.37 21.78
CA ASN A 233 -13.81 -50.76 21.38
C ASN A 233 -13.98 -51.60 22.66
N LYS A 234 -15.18 -52.14 22.84
CA LYS A 234 -15.42 -53.31 23.70
C LYS A 234 -15.48 -54.53 22.79
N PHE A 235 -14.49 -55.41 22.91
CA PHE A 235 -14.62 -56.84 22.67
C PHE A 235 -13.77 -57.53 23.73
#